data_AF-A0A7M3M992-F1
#
_entry.id   AF-A0A7M3M992-F1
#
_cell.length_a   1.000
_cell.length_b   1.000
_cell.length_c   1.000
_cell.angle_alpha   90.00
_cell.angle_beta   90.00
_cell.angle_gamma   90.00
#
_symmetry.space_group_name_H-M   'P 1'
#
loop_
_entity.id
_entity.type
_entity.pdbx_description
1 polymer ?
#
loop_
_entity_poly.entity_id
_entity_poly.type
_entity_poly.pdbx_seq_one_letter_code
_entity_poly.pdbx_strand_id
1 'polypeptide(L)'
;HVKRPSNGEEPKSVVFIQCVGSRDKSVNRPYCSGFCCMYTAKQTILTKDHIPDSQSYVFDMDIRSPGKNYDEFTRRAMEEYGARYIRGRVAQVYEKGDKLIVRGADTLTGTSIEVEADLVVLAVGAESTRGASALAEKLRISYDTYGFYMESHPKLKPVETNTAGVFLAGCCQGPKDIPSSVGQGSAAASK
;
A
#
# COMPACT_ATOMS: atom_id res chain seq x y z
N HIS A 1 -8.79 20.03 1.60
CA HIS A 1 -9.84 19.27 2.30
C HIS A 1 -10.22 18.03 1.52
N VAL A 2 -10.45 16.91 2.22
CA VAL A 2 -10.93 15.65 1.65
C VAL A 2 -12.42 15.79 1.36
N LYS A 3 -12.86 15.44 0.16
CA LYS A 3 -14.26 15.56 -0.28
C LYS A 3 -14.71 14.30 -0.97
N ARG A 4 -16.00 13.98 -0.84
CA ARG A 4 -16.68 12.92 -1.58
C ARG A 4 -16.69 13.28 -3.07
N PRO A 5 -16.21 12.41 -3.98
CA PRO A 5 -16.21 12.70 -5.41
C PRO A 5 -17.61 12.90 -6.02
N SER A 6 -18.63 12.28 -5.43
CA SER A 6 -20.01 12.31 -5.93
C SER A 6 -20.70 13.65 -5.74
N ASN A 7 -20.49 14.32 -4.60
CA ASN A 7 -21.25 15.51 -4.21
C ASN A 7 -20.42 16.64 -3.57
N GLY A 8 -19.12 16.42 -3.35
CA GLY A 8 -18.21 17.44 -2.81
C GLY A 8 -18.28 17.68 -1.30
N GLU A 9 -19.12 16.93 -0.58
CA GLU A 9 -19.24 17.02 0.88
C GLU A 9 -18.05 16.36 1.60
N GLU A 10 -17.82 16.70 2.87
CA GLU A 10 -16.80 16.05 3.68
C GLU A 10 -17.27 14.66 4.16
N PRO A 11 -16.47 13.60 3.95
CA PRO A 11 -16.84 12.27 4.42
C PRO A 11 -16.67 12.17 5.95
N LYS A 12 -17.70 11.69 6.64
CA LYS A 12 -17.66 11.44 8.09
C LYS A 12 -17.27 9.99 8.41
N SER A 13 -17.63 9.03 7.55
CA SER A 13 -17.16 7.64 7.63
C SER A 13 -16.26 7.30 6.45
N VAL A 14 -14.98 6.98 6.71
CA VAL A 14 -14.00 6.62 5.69
C VAL A 14 -13.50 5.20 5.91
N VAL A 15 -13.63 4.34 4.89
CA VAL A 15 -13.16 2.96 4.95
C VAL A 15 -11.96 2.78 4.04
N PHE A 16 -10.84 2.34 4.60
CA PHE A 16 -9.63 1.96 3.88
C PHE A 16 -9.58 0.44 3.67
N ILE A 17 -9.32 0.00 2.45
CA ILE A 17 -9.22 -1.42 2.10
C ILE A 17 -7.77 -1.75 1.79
N GLN A 18 -7.13 -2.59 2.59
CA GLN A 18 -5.75 -3.01 2.38
C GLN A 18 -5.59 -4.04 1.27
N CYS A 19 -4.34 -4.17 0.81
CA CYS A 19 -3.91 -5.20 -0.15
C CYS A 19 -4.66 -5.17 -1.49
N VAL A 20 -5.17 -4.01 -1.92
CA VAL A 20 -5.82 -3.89 -3.23
C VAL A 20 -4.75 -3.98 -4.32
N GLY A 21 -4.81 -5.03 -5.15
CA GLY A 21 -3.79 -5.29 -6.17
C GLY A 21 -2.46 -5.81 -5.59
N SER A 22 -2.47 -6.41 -4.40
CA SER A 22 -1.30 -7.03 -3.76
C SER A 22 -1.70 -8.22 -2.91
N ARG A 23 -0.80 -9.19 -2.75
CA ARG A 23 -1.09 -10.46 -2.06
C ARG A 23 -2.34 -11.14 -2.64
N ASP A 24 -2.54 -10.98 -3.94
CA ASP A 24 -3.70 -11.46 -4.65
C ASP A 24 -3.27 -12.20 -5.93
N LYS A 25 -3.45 -13.52 -5.89
CA LYS A 25 -3.13 -14.40 -7.03
C LYS A 25 -4.08 -14.20 -8.21
N SER A 26 -5.32 -13.76 -7.97
CA SER A 26 -6.34 -13.60 -9.03
C SER A 26 -6.00 -12.48 -10.02
N VAL A 27 -5.19 -11.51 -9.59
CA VAL A 27 -4.68 -10.41 -10.44
C VAL A 27 -3.19 -10.55 -10.75
N ASN A 28 -2.64 -11.75 -10.58
CA ASN A 28 -1.21 -12.07 -10.81
C ASN A 28 -0.23 -11.18 -10.00
N ARG A 29 -0.59 -10.83 -8.76
CA ARG A 29 0.25 -10.02 -7.86
C ARG A 29 0.30 -10.67 -6.47
N PRO A 30 0.96 -11.83 -6.32
CA PRO A 30 1.04 -12.54 -5.05
C PRO A 30 1.98 -11.85 -4.03
N TYR A 31 2.76 -10.86 -4.46
CA TYR A 31 3.70 -10.13 -3.61
C TYR A 31 3.02 -9.04 -2.78
N CYS A 32 3.69 -8.63 -1.70
CA CYS A 32 3.29 -7.48 -0.89
C CYS A 32 3.91 -6.19 -1.44
N SER A 33 3.17 -5.10 -1.44
CA SER A 33 3.69 -3.79 -1.86
C SER A 33 4.54 -3.08 -0.80
N GLY A 34 4.69 -3.64 0.40
CA GLY A 34 5.64 -3.18 1.41
C GLY A 34 5.26 -1.89 2.17
N PHE A 35 4.58 -0.94 1.54
CA PHE A 35 4.35 0.40 2.12
C PHE A 35 2.87 0.79 2.31
N CYS A 36 1.91 -0.02 1.84
CA CYS A 36 0.49 0.33 1.86
C CYS A 36 -0.12 0.43 3.26
N CYS A 37 0.28 -0.45 4.19
CA CYS A 37 -0.10 -0.36 5.60
C CYS A 37 0.31 1.00 6.19
N MET A 38 1.54 1.45 5.89
CA MET A 38 2.11 2.66 6.46
C MET A 38 1.50 3.94 5.90
N TYR A 39 1.28 4.04 4.59
CA TYR A 39 0.55 5.22 4.09
C TYR A 39 -0.89 5.21 4.60
N THR A 40 -1.50 4.05 4.84
CA THR A 40 -2.88 4.02 5.34
C THR A 40 -2.96 4.56 6.75
N ALA A 41 -2.08 4.12 7.66
CA ALA A 41 -1.96 4.72 9.00
C ALA A 41 -1.71 6.24 8.93
N LYS A 42 -0.90 6.70 7.97
CA LYS A 42 -0.68 8.12 7.74
C LYS A 42 -1.97 8.81 7.29
N GLN A 43 -2.69 8.23 6.33
CA GLN A 43 -3.93 8.82 5.82
C GLN A 43 -5.05 8.82 6.86
N THR A 44 -5.13 7.83 7.75
CA THR A 44 -6.14 7.82 8.82
C THR A 44 -5.88 8.94 9.83
N ILE A 45 -4.61 9.16 10.21
CA ILE A 45 -4.19 10.29 11.05
C ILE A 45 -4.54 11.62 10.38
N LEU A 46 -4.10 11.81 9.14
CA LEU A 46 -4.35 13.06 8.39
C LEU A 46 -5.84 13.31 8.17
N THR A 47 -6.64 12.28 7.94
CA THR A 47 -8.10 12.41 7.79
C THR A 47 -8.71 12.95 9.08
N LYS A 48 -8.30 12.41 10.23
CA LYS A 48 -8.76 12.86 11.55
C LYS A 48 -8.30 14.29 11.87
N ASP A 49 -7.07 14.66 11.53
CA ASP A 49 -6.57 16.03 11.71
C ASP A 49 -7.37 17.05 10.89
N HIS A 50 -7.72 16.72 9.64
CA HIS A 50 -8.43 17.65 8.75
C HIS A 50 -9.94 17.65 8.96
N ILE A 51 -10.51 16.54 9.42
CA ILE A 51 -11.95 16.34 9.66
C ILE A 51 -12.08 15.70 11.06
N PRO A 52 -12.05 16.50 12.15
CA PRO A 52 -12.00 15.98 13.52
C PRO A 52 -13.16 15.06 13.92
N ASP A 53 -14.32 15.22 13.31
CA ASP A 53 -15.51 14.40 13.53
C ASP A 53 -15.59 13.16 12.61
N SER A 54 -14.58 12.93 11.76
CA SER A 54 -14.51 11.72 10.94
C SER A 54 -14.14 10.47 11.75
N GLN A 55 -14.58 9.31 11.27
CA GLN A 55 -14.19 7.99 11.74
C GLN A 55 -13.59 7.19 10.60
N SER A 56 -12.34 6.75 10.78
CA SER A 56 -11.65 5.85 9.85
C SER A 56 -11.79 4.40 10.29
N TYR A 57 -12.07 3.51 9.32
CA TYR A 57 -12.03 2.07 9.47
C TYR A 57 -11.02 1.49 8.48
N VAL A 58 -10.20 0.54 8.90
CA VAL A 58 -9.17 -0.08 8.05
C VAL A 58 -9.41 -1.58 8.03
N PHE A 59 -9.73 -2.12 6.86
CA PHE A 59 -9.81 -3.56 6.65
C PHE A 59 -8.44 -4.09 6.22
N ASP A 60 -7.85 -4.96 7.04
CA ASP A 60 -6.53 -5.53 6.80
C ASP A 60 -6.48 -7.05 7.01
N MET A 61 -5.49 -7.73 6.40
CA MET A 61 -5.20 -9.14 6.72
C MET A 61 -4.15 -9.24 7.82
N ASP A 62 -3.10 -8.44 7.66
CA ASP A 62 -2.00 -8.28 8.59
C ASP A 62 -1.51 -6.83 8.49
N ILE A 63 -1.13 -6.25 9.62
CA ILE A 63 -0.43 -4.97 9.68
C ILE A 63 1.07 -5.24 9.46
N ARG A 64 1.64 -4.61 8.42
CA ARG A 64 3.07 -4.74 8.10
C ARG A 64 3.79 -3.42 8.33
N SER A 65 4.43 -3.33 9.49
CA SER A 65 5.16 -2.16 10.01
C SER A 65 6.66 -2.49 10.27
N PRO A 66 7.44 -2.97 9.27
CA PRO A 66 8.78 -3.52 9.52
C PRO A 66 9.89 -2.48 9.76
N GLY A 67 9.62 -1.20 9.51
CA GLY A 67 10.60 -0.11 9.64
C GLY A 67 10.77 0.39 11.08
N LYS A 68 11.85 1.13 11.33
CA LYS A 68 12.06 1.82 12.61
C LYS A 68 10.87 2.75 12.90
N ASN A 69 10.28 2.61 14.08
CA ASN A 69 9.12 3.38 14.56
C ASN A 69 7.81 3.16 13.78
N TYR A 70 7.73 2.15 12.91
CA TYR A 70 6.54 1.92 12.08
C TYR A 70 5.40 1.31 12.89
N ASP A 71 5.72 0.47 13.87
CA ASP A 71 4.74 -0.12 14.77
C ASP A 71 4.10 0.97 15.64
N GLU A 72 4.92 1.78 16.29
CA GLU A 72 4.52 2.93 17.09
C GLU A 72 3.68 3.93 16.29
N PHE A 73 4.03 4.17 15.02
CA PHE A 73 3.25 5.03 14.13
C PHE A 73 1.85 4.45 13.84
N THR A 74 1.75 3.14 13.62
CA THR A 74 0.47 2.46 13.39
C THR A 74 -0.37 2.42 14.68
N ARG A 75 0.28 2.16 15.81
CA ARG A 75 -0.35 2.15 17.13
C ARG A 75 -0.89 3.53 17.49
N ARG A 76 -0.14 4.60 17.22
CA ARG A 76 -0.61 5.98 17.35
C ARG A 76 -1.87 6.25 16.54
N ALA A 77 -1.95 5.76 15.29
CA ALA A 77 -3.16 5.92 14.48
C ALA A 77 -4.40 5.28 15.14
N MET A 78 -4.23 4.18 15.86
CA MET A 78 -5.31 3.50 16.59
C MET A 78 -5.62 4.16 17.93
N GLU A 79 -4.60 4.35 18.77
CA GLU A 79 -4.72 4.73 20.18
C GLU A 79 -5.03 6.22 20.35
N GLU A 80 -4.34 7.09 19.59
CA GLU A 80 -4.46 8.55 19.74
C GLU A 80 -5.47 9.14 18.75
N TYR A 81 -5.59 8.56 17.56
CA TYR A 81 -6.46 9.06 16.48
C TYR A 81 -7.74 8.25 16.26
N GLY A 82 -7.90 7.13 16.97
CA GLY A 82 -9.13 6.35 16.98
C GLY A 82 -9.42 5.59 15.68
N ALA A 83 -8.42 5.35 14.82
CA ALA A 83 -8.61 4.52 13.63
C ALA A 83 -8.93 3.07 14.03
N ARG A 84 -10.02 2.52 13.50
CA ARG A 84 -10.48 1.17 13.84
C ARG A 84 -9.98 0.17 12.81
N TYR A 85 -9.12 -0.74 13.23
CA TYR A 85 -8.62 -1.82 12.36
C TYR A 85 -9.50 -3.06 12.53
N ILE A 86 -9.92 -3.61 11.40
CA ILE A 86 -10.78 -4.78 11.30
C ILE A 86 -10.00 -5.84 10.53
N ARG A 87 -9.62 -6.91 11.22
CA ARG A 87 -8.85 -7.98 10.61
C ARG A 87 -9.76 -8.84 9.74
N GLY A 88 -9.76 -8.54 8.45
CA GLY A 88 -10.70 -9.07 7.49
C GLY A 88 -10.42 -8.63 6.08
N ARG A 89 -10.51 -9.54 5.11
CA ARG A 89 -10.54 -9.17 3.69
C ARG A 89 -11.96 -8.75 3.31
N VAL A 90 -12.08 -7.60 2.66
CA VAL A 90 -13.36 -7.14 2.07
C VAL A 90 -13.76 -8.09 0.94
N ALA A 91 -15.01 -8.54 0.97
CA ALA A 91 -15.60 -9.38 -0.06
C ALA A 91 -16.16 -8.54 -1.22
N GLN A 92 -16.87 -7.46 -0.90
CA GLN A 92 -17.44 -6.56 -1.89
C GLN A 92 -17.72 -5.17 -1.33
N VAL A 93 -17.84 -4.21 -2.24
CA VAL A 93 -18.33 -2.85 -1.99
C VAL A 93 -19.50 -2.61 -2.93
N TYR A 94 -20.62 -2.11 -2.41
CA TYR A 94 -21.81 -1.80 -3.20
C TYR A 94 -22.52 -0.55 -2.67
N GLU A 95 -23.30 0.11 -3.53
CA GLU A 95 -24.03 1.32 -3.18
C GLU A 95 -25.35 0.99 -2.47
N LYS A 96 -25.70 1.81 -1.48
CA LYS A 96 -27.00 1.77 -0.79
C LYS A 96 -27.44 3.21 -0.53
N GLY A 97 -28.28 3.73 -1.41
CA GLY A 97 -28.66 5.15 -1.38
C GLY A 97 -27.45 6.03 -1.67
N ASP A 98 -27.18 7.00 -0.78
CA ASP A 98 -26.03 7.91 -0.91
C ASP A 98 -24.74 7.39 -0.23
N LYS A 99 -24.74 6.15 0.29
CA LYS A 99 -23.60 5.56 1.00
C LYS A 99 -23.05 4.34 0.26
N LEU A 100 -21.80 4.01 0.57
CA LEU A 100 -21.17 2.75 0.18
C LEU A 100 -21.22 1.76 1.35
N ILE A 101 -21.58 0.52 1.07
CA ILE A 101 -21.51 -0.58 2.02
C ILE A 101 -20.28 -1.41 1.75
N VAL A 102 -19.40 -1.49 2.74
CA VAL A 102 -18.22 -2.36 2.71
C VAL A 102 -18.51 -3.63 3.49
N ARG A 103 -18.65 -4.75 2.78
CA ARG A 103 -18.89 -6.07 3.39
C ARG A 103 -17.60 -6.86 3.47
N GLY A 104 -17.21 -7.25 4.67
CA GLY A 104 -16.04 -8.10 4.94
C GLY A 104 -16.34 -9.16 5.98
N ALA A 105 -15.32 -9.93 6.34
CA ALA A 105 -15.36 -10.86 7.46
C ALA A 105 -14.42 -10.38 8.56
N ASP A 106 -14.91 -10.21 9.78
CA ASP A 106 -14.05 -10.04 10.93
C ASP A 106 -13.57 -11.43 11.38
N THR A 107 -12.31 -11.72 11.09
CA THR A 107 -11.69 -13.00 11.38
C THR A 107 -11.40 -13.21 12.87
N LEU A 108 -11.42 -12.15 13.69
CA LEU A 108 -11.23 -12.27 15.13
C LEU A 108 -12.51 -12.72 15.82
N THR A 109 -13.66 -12.22 15.36
CA THR A 109 -14.98 -12.63 15.89
C THR A 109 -15.62 -13.78 15.12
N GLY A 110 -15.13 -14.08 13.91
CA GLY A 110 -15.70 -15.09 13.02
C GLY A 110 -17.03 -14.67 12.38
N THR A 111 -17.34 -13.37 12.38
CA THR A 111 -18.62 -12.84 11.89
C THR A 111 -18.46 -12.02 10.62
N SER A 112 -19.51 -11.96 9.80
CA SER A 112 -19.58 -11.00 8.70
C SER A 112 -19.85 -9.61 9.26
N ILE A 113 -19.13 -8.61 8.76
CA ILE A 113 -19.30 -7.20 9.14
C ILE A 113 -19.63 -6.36 7.92
N GLU A 114 -20.56 -5.42 8.09
CA GLU A 114 -20.86 -4.37 7.14
C GLU A 114 -20.58 -3.01 7.77
N VAL A 115 -19.90 -2.15 7.02
CA VAL A 115 -19.62 -0.77 7.43
C VAL A 115 -20.20 0.16 6.37
N GLU A 116 -21.08 1.07 6.78
CA GLU A 116 -21.56 2.16 5.92
C GLU A 116 -20.48 3.26 5.84
N ALA A 117 -20.14 3.68 4.63
CA ALA A 117 -19.06 4.60 4.33
C ALA A 117 -19.52 5.74 3.44
N ASP A 118 -19.04 6.95 3.74
CA ASP A 118 -19.14 8.11 2.85
C ASP A 118 -18.10 8.05 1.73
N LEU A 119 -16.94 7.48 2.04
CA LEU A 119 -15.81 7.34 1.14
C LEU A 119 -15.12 6.01 1.40
N VAL A 120 -14.87 5.26 0.33
CA VAL A 120 -14.04 4.06 0.36
C VAL A 120 -12.72 4.37 -0.34
N VAL A 121 -11.60 4.15 0.36
CA VAL A 121 -10.25 4.36 -0.13
C VAL A 121 -9.60 3.00 -0.36
N LEU A 122 -9.25 2.72 -1.61
CA LEU A 122 -8.50 1.53 -1.96
C LEU A 122 -7.01 1.78 -1.70
N ALA A 123 -6.42 1.03 -0.77
CA ALA A 123 -4.99 1.05 -0.56
C ALA A 123 -4.31 0.21 -1.65
N VAL A 124 -4.20 0.81 -2.84
CA VAL A 124 -3.62 0.20 -4.03
C VAL A 124 -2.13 -0.09 -3.85
N GLY A 125 -1.73 -1.27 -4.32
CA GLY A 125 -0.34 -1.71 -4.37
C GLY A 125 0.47 -1.11 -5.52
N ALA A 126 1.76 -1.42 -5.53
CA ALA A 126 2.68 -1.07 -6.60
C ALA A 126 2.71 -2.14 -7.70
N GLU A 127 2.87 -1.67 -8.92
CA GLU A 127 3.18 -2.46 -10.12
C GLU A 127 4.41 -1.87 -10.80
N SER A 128 5.03 -2.65 -11.68
CA SER A 128 6.10 -2.16 -12.54
C SER A 128 5.57 -1.05 -13.47
N THR A 129 6.43 -0.10 -13.79
CA THR A 129 6.05 1.03 -14.66
C THR A 129 5.75 0.54 -16.08
N ARG A 130 4.83 1.23 -16.78
CA ARG A 130 4.58 0.97 -18.19
C ARG A 130 5.89 1.16 -18.99
N GLY A 131 6.20 0.18 -19.83
CA GLY A 131 7.42 0.20 -20.64
C GLY A 131 8.69 -0.29 -19.91
N ALA A 132 8.57 -0.88 -18.71
CA ALA A 132 9.71 -1.44 -17.99
C ALA A 132 10.50 -2.46 -18.83
N SER A 133 9.82 -3.39 -19.52
CA SER A 133 10.48 -4.37 -20.40
C SER A 133 11.27 -3.72 -21.54
N ALA A 134 10.67 -2.74 -22.21
CA ALA A 134 11.34 -2.01 -23.31
C ALA A 134 12.58 -1.24 -22.83
N LEU A 135 12.56 -0.70 -21.60
CA LEU A 135 13.75 -0.08 -21.01
C LEU A 135 14.79 -1.15 -20.62
N ALA A 136 14.36 -2.29 -20.08
CA ALA A 136 15.24 -3.40 -19.76
C ALA A 136 16.01 -3.90 -20.98
N GLU A 137 15.32 -4.06 -22.12
CA GLU A 137 15.92 -4.47 -23.40
C GLU A 137 16.99 -3.47 -23.88
N LYS A 138 16.69 -2.17 -23.82
CA LYS A 138 17.63 -1.11 -24.21
C LYS A 138 18.89 -1.09 -23.33
N LEU A 139 18.71 -1.30 -22.02
CA LEU A 139 19.81 -1.33 -21.06
C LEU A 139 20.49 -2.71 -20.96
N ARG A 140 19.94 -3.73 -21.66
CA ARG A 140 20.35 -5.13 -21.58
C ARG A 140 20.37 -5.67 -20.16
N ILE A 141 19.35 -5.36 -19.36
CA ILE A 141 19.19 -5.87 -17.99
C ILE A 141 18.01 -6.83 -17.88
N SER A 142 18.03 -7.69 -16.88
CA SER A 142 16.93 -8.62 -16.61
C SER A 142 15.83 -7.98 -15.74
N TYR A 143 14.61 -8.50 -15.85
CA TYR A 143 13.48 -8.18 -14.99
C TYR A 143 12.72 -9.45 -14.61
N ASP A 144 12.00 -9.42 -13.49
CA ASP A 144 11.24 -10.55 -12.98
C ASP A 144 9.91 -10.75 -13.72
N THR A 145 9.16 -11.80 -13.36
CA THR A 145 7.86 -12.09 -13.98
C THR A 145 6.79 -11.02 -13.73
N TYR A 146 7.03 -10.08 -12.82
CA TYR A 146 6.13 -8.97 -12.47
C TYR A 146 6.59 -7.63 -13.07
N GLY A 147 7.71 -7.62 -13.81
CA GLY A 147 8.26 -6.46 -14.49
C GLY A 147 9.17 -5.57 -13.65
N PHE A 148 9.57 -6.00 -12.44
CA PHE A 148 10.58 -5.28 -11.66
C PHE A 148 11.99 -5.68 -12.12
N TYR A 149 12.92 -4.73 -12.19
CA TYR A 149 14.29 -5.02 -12.61
C TYR A 149 14.99 -5.90 -11.58
N MET A 150 15.75 -6.89 -12.05
CA MET A 150 16.46 -7.83 -11.18
C MET A 150 17.87 -7.35 -10.89
N GLU A 151 18.22 -7.33 -9.61
CA GLU A 151 19.60 -7.25 -9.16
C GLU A 151 20.41 -8.50 -9.51
N SER A 152 21.73 -8.36 -9.54
CA SER A 152 22.65 -9.46 -9.82
C SER A 152 22.69 -10.51 -8.69
N HIS A 153 22.56 -10.07 -7.43
CA HIS A 153 22.41 -10.96 -6.29
C HIS A 153 21.66 -10.27 -5.14
N PRO A 154 20.59 -10.86 -4.56
CA PRO A 154 19.73 -10.24 -3.54
C PRO A 154 20.40 -9.77 -2.23
N LYS A 155 21.68 -10.08 -2.04
CA LYS A 155 22.43 -9.85 -0.78
C LYS A 155 23.80 -9.26 -1.05
N LEU A 156 24.57 -9.91 -1.93
CA LEU A 156 25.93 -9.48 -2.24
C LEU A 156 25.97 -8.26 -3.16
N LYS A 157 24.98 -8.12 -4.04
CA LYS A 157 24.94 -7.11 -5.10
C LYS A 157 23.51 -6.55 -5.30
N PRO A 158 22.89 -5.96 -4.26
CA PRO A 158 21.46 -5.63 -4.28
C PRO A 158 21.10 -4.43 -5.18
N VAL A 159 22.09 -3.69 -5.68
CA VAL A 159 21.91 -2.53 -6.57
C VAL A 159 22.64 -2.66 -7.91
N GLU A 160 23.40 -3.75 -8.12
CA GLU A 160 24.08 -4.00 -9.39
C GLU A 160 23.19 -4.87 -10.28
N THR A 161 23.27 -4.69 -11.59
CA THR A 161 22.65 -5.62 -12.56
C THR A 161 23.71 -6.58 -13.10
N ASN A 162 23.29 -7.54 -13.95
CA ASN A 162 24.22 -8.40 -14.68
C ASN A 162 24.97 -7.67 -15.82
N THR A 163 24.61 -6.42 -16.11
CA THR A 163 25.27 -5.58 -17.10
C THR A 163 26.19 -4.60 -16.40
N ALA A 164 27.49 -4.70 -16.68
CA ALA A 164 28.50 -3.83 -16.09
C ALA A 164 28.21 -2.35 -16.40
N GLY A 165 28.31 -1.51 -15.37
CA GLY A 165 28.03 -0.08 -15.46
C GLY A 165 26.53 0.29 -15.39
N VAL A 166 25.62 -0.69 -15.22
CA VAL A 166 24.19 -0.44 -15.02
C VAL A 166 23.75 -0.88 -13.62
N PHE A 167 23.17 0.07 -12.88
CA PHE A 167 22.76 -0.08 -11.49
C PHE A 167 21.28 0.24 -11.31
N LEU A 168 20.70 -0.21 -10.19
CA LEU A 168 19.29 -0.05 -9.84
C LEU A 168 19.14 0.79 -8.57
N ALA A 169 18.13 1.66 -8.55
CA ALA A 169 17.77 2.40 -7.35
C ALA A 169 16.24 2.64 -7.28
N GLY A 170 15.66 2.37 -6.12
CA GLY A 170 14.26 2.70 -5.83
C GLY A 170 13.26 1.63 -6.27
N CYS A 171 12.01 2.05 -6.45
CA CYS A 171 10.88 1.13 -6.65
C CYS A 171 10.91 0.34 -7.97
N CYS A 172 11.77 0.71 -8.92
CA CYS A 172 11.92 -0.04 -10.18
C CYS A 172 12.47 -1.46 -9.96
N GLN A 173 13.20 -1.68 -8.87
CA GLN A 173 13.74 -3.00 -8.45
C GLN A 173 12.77 -3.78 -7.55
N GLY A 174 11.63 -3.19 -7.18
CA GLY A 174 10.62 -3.83 -6.34
C GLY A 174 9.99 -2.85 -5.34
N PRO A 175 8.77 -3.14 -4.84
CA PRO A 175 8.05 -2.25 -3.93
C PRO A 175 8.84 -1.94 -2.66
N LYS A 176 9.00 -0.65 -2.33
CA LYS A 176 9.72 -0.19 -1.14
C LYS A 176 9.30 1.23 -0.75
N ASP A 177 9.66 1.64 0.46
CA ASP A 177 9.39 2.97 0.98
C ASP A 177 10.47 3.98 0.57
N ILE A 178 10.27 5.24 0.98
CA ILE A 178 11.18 6.35 0.69
C ILE A 178 12.57 6.12 1.31
N PRO A 179 12.71 5.81 2.62
CA PRO A 179 14.03 5.56 3.22
C PRO A 179 14.82 4.47 2.51
N SER A 180 14.17 3.35 2.16
CA SER A 180 14.80 2.24 1.44
C SER A 180 15.23 2.66 0.03
N SER A 181 14.41 3.47 -0.65
CA SER A 181 14.73 4.01 -1.99
C SER A 181 15.92 4.97 -1.96
N VAL A 182 15.96 5.86 -0.96
CA VAL A 182 17.09 6.78 -0.75
C VAL A 182 18.36 5.99 -0.44
N GLY A 183 18.28 4.99 0.44
CA GLY A 183 19.40 4.11 0.76
C GLY A 183 19.95 3.39 -0.49
N GLN A 184 19.08 2.90 -1.36
CA GLN A 184 19.50 2.33 -2.65
C GLN A 184 20.12 3.35 -3.59
N GLY A 185 19.61 4.58 -3.64
CA GLY A 185 20.21 5.66 -4.43
C GLY A 185 21.67 5.91 -4.03
N SER A 186 21.93 6.03 -2.73
CA SER A 186 23.29 6.17 -2.20
C SER A 186 24.16 4.94 -2.48
N ALA A 187 23.60 3.74 -2.35
CA ALA A 187 24.33 2.50 -2.63
C ALA A 187 24.70 2.37 -4.11
N ALA A 188 23.82 2.74 -5.03
CA ALA A 188 24.08 2.75 -6.46
C ALA A 188 25.15 3.79 -6.84
N ALA A 189 25.14 4.97 -6.22
CA ALA A 189 26.14 6.02 -6.46
C ALA A 189 27.55 5.67 -5.94
N SER A 190 27.66 4.71 -5.01
CA SER A 190 28.93 4.23 -4.44
C SER A 190 29.62 3.18 -5.33
N LYS A 191 28.92 2.64 -6.32
CA LYS A 191 29.45 1.63 -7.26
C LYS A 191 30.14 2.27 -8.44
#